data_AF-A0A2S8ZBJ9-F1
#
_entry.id   AF-A0A2S8ZBJ9-F1
#
_cell.length_a   1.000
_cell.length_b   1.000
_cell.length_c   1.000
_cell.angle_alpha   90.00
_cell.angle_beta   90.00
_cell.angle_gamma   90.00
#
_symmetry.space_group_name_H-M   'P 1'
#
loop_
_entity.id
_entity.type
_entity.pdbx_description
1 polymer ?
#
loop_
_entity_poly.entity_id
_entity_poly.type
_entity_poly.pdbx_seq_one_letter_code
_entity_poly.pdbx_strand_id
1 'polypeptide(L)'
;MDEISLLRRTRDDIPERAPDQVTRGRADLFRAIEDESPSATATRSRRRRRGFAWAGFSTLGAGALAVALVAGNILGAGAPGGPGGADAAAASVLESAALATLKASDLVVGPGQYLLLKTDGAHIAMSAEGGDDFPWYISGTHDELYIPADRDDDWFWIQCERSALQTFGPESERMAADYAAADEDTFRVAPHGSYYEGAPIDSYDFDELPRDPQKLLERIYVEIGSQGPTREDAALGWIADLLRNGTVPADLRAALYKAATGIPGVSVTEQQATLNGSTGIAIGRESSDRRRDLIIDPATGQYIGSREVSIDGFGSVPAGTVLSSEAVTTSVVDAAPTGPAVCAQYR
;
A
#
# COMPACT_ATOMS: atom_id res chain seq x y z
N MET A 1 24.90 31.86 -27.73
CA MET A 1 23.52 31.45 -28.09
C MET A 1 23.16 30.37 -27.07
N ASP A 2 22.17 30.63 -26.24
CA ASP A 2 21.93 29.91 -24.97
C ASP A 2 21.08 28.64 -25.17
N GLU A 3 21.45 27.53 -24.52
CA GLU A 3 20.82 26.20 -24.68
C GLU A 3 19.34 26.19 -24.27
N ILE A 4 18.95 27.05 -23.32
CA ILE A 4 17.55 27.23 -22.88
C ILE A 4 16.70 27.84 -24.00
N SER A 5 17.30 28.66 -24.85
CA SER A 5 16.62 29.26 -26.01
C SER A 5 16.38 28.25 -27.14
N LEU A 6 17.13 27.14 -27.16
CA LEU A 6 16.97 26.07 -28.14
C LEU A 6 15.82 25.13 -27.72
N LEU A 7 15.72 24.80 -26.44
CA LEU A 7 14.65 23.94 -25.91
C LEU A 7 13.26 24.58 -25.96
N ARG A 8 13.15 25.91 -25.81
CA ARG A 8 11.85 26.59 -26.01
C ARG A 8 11.39 26.56 -27.45
N ARG A 9 12.31 26.65 -28.42
CA ARG A 9 11.95 26.60 -29.84
C ARG A 9 11.47 25.21 -30.29
N THR A 10 12.02 24.14 -29.72
CA THR A 10 11.59 22.77 -30.07
C THR A 10 10.20 22.41 -29.51
N ARG A 11 9.70 23.14 -28.50
CA ARG A 11 8.42 22.83 -27.84
C ARG A 11 7.21 23.46 -28.54
N ASP A 12 7.43 24.48 -29.37
CA ASP A 12 6.36 25.14 -30.14
C ASP A 12 6.04 24.41 -31.46
N ASP A 13 6.86 23.43 -31.87
CA ASP A 13 6.66 22.66 -33.12
C ASP A 13 5.79 21.38 -32.93
N ILE A 14 5.31 21.12 -31.71
CA ILE A 14 4.39 20.01 -31.45
C ILE A 14 2.96 20.57 -31.39
N PRO A 15 2.15 20.43 -32.45
CA PRO A 15 0.76 20.88 -32.40
C PRO A 15 0.04 20.14 -31.27
N GLU A 16 -0.58 20.92 -30.38
CA GLU A 16 -1.44 20.41 -29.30
C GLU A 16 -2.53 19.54 -29.93
N ARG A 17 -2.53 18.24 -29.60
CA ARG A 17 -3.47 17.30 -30.23
C ARG A 17 -4.87 17.60 -29.74
N ALA A 18 -5.80 17.77 -30.67
CA ALA A 18 -7.19 18.00 -30.35
C ALA A 18 -7.75 16.85 -29.46
N PRO A 19 -8.57 17.16 -28.44
CA PRO A 19 -9.03 16.17 -27.45
C PRO A 19 -9.71 14.92 -28.06
N ASP A 20 -10.35 15.08 -29.21
CA ASP A 20 -11.03 14.02 -29.95
C ASP A 20 -10.04 13.04 -30.61
N GLN A 21 -8.84 13.49 -30.98
CA GLN A 21 -7.77 12.62 -31.50
C GLN A 21 -7.11 11.83 -30.37
N VAL A 22 -6.96 12.44 -29.19
CA VAL A 22 -6.47 11.74 -27.99
C VAL A 22 -7.46 10.66 -27.56
N THR A 23 -8.75 10.97 -27.58
CA THR A 23 -9.82 10.03 -27.24
C THR A 23 -9.89 8.86 -28.22
N ARG A 24 -9.79 9.12 -29.53
CA ARG A 24 -9.72 8.08 -30.56
C ARG A 24 -8.46 7.23 -30.43
N GLY A 25 -7.29 7.85 -30.26
CA GLY A 25 -6.04 7.11 -30.06
C GLY A 25 -6.06 6.22 -28.83
N ARG A 26 -6.69 6.67 -27.73
CA ARG A 26 -6.88 5.87 -26.53
C ARG A 26 -7.84 4.69 -26.74
N ALA A 27 -8.94 4.91 -27.48
CA ALA A 27 -9.87 3.83 -27.83
C ALA A 27 -9.24 2.78 -28.77
N ASP A 28 -8.42 3.22 -29.73
CA ASP A 28 -7.72 2.33 -30.65
C ASP A 28 -6.61 1.54 -29.95
N LEU A 29 -5.89 2.17 -28.99
CA LEU A 29 -4.92 1.48 -28.13
C LEU A 29 -5.59 0.39 -27.28
N PHE A 30 -6.71 0.69 -26.63
CA PHE A 30 -7.43 -0.31 -25.83
C PHE A 30 -7.98 -1.45 -26.68
N ARG A 31 -8.45 -1.16 -27.89
CA ARG A 31 -8.88 -2.20 -28.84
C ARG A 31 -7.71 -3.09 -29.27
N ALA A 32 -6.53 -2.52 -29.50
CA ALA A 32 -5.33 -3.29 -29.81
C ALA A 32 -4.87 -4.19 -28.65
N ILE A 33 -4.99 -3.72 -27.41
CA ILE A 33 -4.70 -4.51 -26.20
C ILE A 33 -5.70 -5.66 -26.03
N GLU A 34 -6.97 -5.44 -26.35
CA GLU A 34 -8.00 -6.48 -26.35
C GLU A 34 -7.78 -7.52 -27.47
N ASP A 35 -7.37 -7.07 -28.66
CA ASP A 35 -7.10 -7.92 -29.82
C ASP A 35 -5.77 -8.70 -29.71
N GLU A 36 -4.79 -8.23 -28.91
CA GLU A 36 -3.50 -8.91 -28.67
C GLU A 36 -3.53 -9.98 -27.57
N SER A 37 -4.68 -10.26 -26.95
CA SER A 37 -4.82 -11.42 -26.07
C SER A 37 -4.67 -12.71 -26.88
N PRO A 38 -3.60 -13.53 -26.70
CA PRO A 38 -3.45 -14.76 -27.43
C PRO A 38 -4.42 -15.80 -26.87
N SER A 39 -5.62 -15.85 -27.44
CA SER A 39 -6.49 -17.01 -27.33
C SER A 39 -5.79 -18.18 -28.01
N ALA A 40 -5.13 -19.02 -27.21
CA ALA A 40 -4.58 -20.30 -27.62
C ALA A 40 -5.70 -21.16 -28.21
N THR A 41 -5.88 -21.07 -29.52
CA THR A 41 -6.84 -21.86 -30.27
C THR A 41 -6.25 -23.26 -30.39
N ALA A 42 -6.57 -24.13 -29.44
CA ALA A 42 -6.23 -25.55 -29.52
C ALA A 42 -7.04 -26.22 -30.64
N THR A 43 -6.42 -26.38 -31.80
CA THR A 43 -6.95 -27.14 -32.94
C THR A 43 -7.13 -28.61 -32.53
N ARG A 44 -8.37 -29.05 -32.29
CA ARG A 44 -8.71 -30.45 -32.02
C ARG A 44 -8.51 -31.32 -33.28
N SER A 45 -7.41 -32.05 -33.36
CA SER A 45 -7.28 -33.18 -34.29
C SER A 45 -7.95 -34.43 -33.69
N ARG A 46 -8.89 -35.01 -34.44
CA ARG A 46 -9.58 -36.26 -34.10
C ARG A 46 -8.72 -37.44 -34.56
N ARG A 47 -8.17 -38.24 -33.64
CA ARG A 47 -7.78 -39.63 -33.95
C ARG A 47 -8.08 -40.59 -32.79
N ARG A 48 -8.91 -41.59 -33.09
CA ARG A 48 -9.25 -42.74 -32.24
C ARG A 48 -8.04 -43.67 -32.10
N ARG A 49 -7.74 -44.16 -30.88
CA ARG A 49 -7.86 -45.58 -30.44
C ARG A 49 -7.13 -45.87 -29.10
N ARG A 50 -7.92 -46.45 -28.18
CA ARG A 50 -7.66 -47.55 -27.21
C ARG A 50 -6.38 -47.57 -26.34
N GLY A 51 -6.59 -47.64 -25.01
CA GLY A 51 -5.83 -48.54 -24.12
C GLY A 51 -5.40 -47.99 -22.75
N PHE A 52 -6.05 -48.49 -21.70
CA PHE A 52 -5.55 -48.77 -20.33
C PHE A 52 -4.98 -47.66 -19.40
N ALA A 53 -5.69 -47.53 -18.27
CA ALA A 53 -5.22 -47.57 -16.87
C ALA A 53 -4.50 -46.38 -16.16
N TRP A 54 -5.13 -46.05 -15.02
CA TRP A 54 -4.60 -45.61 -13.72
C TRP A 54 -4.34 -44.13 -13.40
N ALA A 55 -4.99 -43.75 -12.30
CA ALA A 55 -4.63 -42.79 -11.24
C ALA A 55 -4.46 -41.30 -11.59
N GLY A 56 -5.04 -40.46 -10.73
CA GLY A 56 -4.64 -39.06 -10.60
C GLY A 56 -5.79 -38.12 -10.29
N PHE A 57 -6.00 -37.87 -8.99
CA PHE A 57 -6.75 -36.73 -8.47
C PHE A 57 -6.20 -35.41 -9.04
N SER A 58 -7.07 -34.56 -9.56
CA SER A 58 -6.82 -33.12 -9.65
C SER A 58 -8.14 -32.37 -9.84
N THR A 59 -8.75 -31.95 -8.73
CA THR A 59 -9.80 -30.95 -8.70
C THR A 59 -9.17 -29.58 -8.86
N LEU A 60 -9.09 -29.08 -10.10
CA LEU A 60 -8.93 -27.65 -10.38
C LEU A 60 -10.30 -27.13 -10.82
N GLY A 61 -11.04 -26.60 -9.86
CA GLY A 61 -12.25 -25.81 -10.08
C GLY A 61 -11.97 -24.37 -9.67
N ALA A 62 -11.25 -23.62 -10.50
CA ALA A 62 -11.14 -22.17 -10.34
C ALA A 62 -12.50 -21.56 -10.72
N GLY A 63 -13.32 -21.26 -9.72
CA GLY A 63 -14.50 -20.43 -9.89
C GLY A 63 -14.07 -18.98 -10.05
N ALA A 64 -14.01 -18.49 -11.28
CA ALA A 64 -13.83 -17.06 -11.54
C ALA A 64 -15.08 -16.30 -11.08
N LEU A 65 -14.98 -15.61 -9.95
CA LEU A 65 -15.92 -14.54 -9.58
C LEU A 65 -15.56 -13.32 -10.43
N ALA A 66 -16.23 -13.17 -11.57
CA ALA A 66 -16.19 -11.94 -12.35
C ALA A 66 -17.03 -10.87 -11.63
N VAL A 67 -16.39 -9.93 -10.95
CA VAL A 67 -17.04 -8.70 -10.50
C VAL A 67 -17.13 -7.77 -11.71
N ALA A 68 -18.32 -7.66 -12.29
CA ALA A 68 -18.60 -6.67 -13.33
C ALA A 68 -18.67 -5.28 -12.69
N LEU A 69 -17.57 -4.52 -12.74
CA LEU A 69 -17.57 -3.10 -12.39
C LEU A 69 -18.30 -2.32 -13.48
N VAL A 70 -19.45 -1.75 -13.12
CA VAL A 70 -20.21 -0.83 -13.96
C VAL A 70 -19.41 0.47 -14.09
N ALA A 71 -18.98 0.77 -15.32
CA ALA A 71 -18.46 2.09 -15.67
C ALA A 71 -19.64 3.08 -15.86
N GLY A 72 -19.68 4.13 -15.04
CA GLY A 72 -20.57 5.30 -15.17
C GLY A 72 -20.59 6.05 -13.83
N ASN A 73 -20.43 7.37 -13.71
CA ASN A 73 -20.55 8.50 -14.64
C ASN A 73 -19.62 9.63 -14.17
N ILE A 74 -19.07 10.40 -15.10
CA ILE A 74 -18.59 11.76 -14.85
C ILE A 74 -19.77 12.69 -15.10
N LEU A 75 -20.13 13.48 -14.07
CA LEU A 75 -20.77 14.81 -14.07
C LEU A 75 -21.78 14.95 -12.91
N GLY A 76 -21.44 15.81 -11.95
CA GLY A 76 -22.37 16.76 -11.31
C GLY A 76 -23.44 16.22 -10.34
N ALA A 77 -23.23 16.49 -9.05
CA ALA A 77 -24.23 16.79 -8.02
C ALA A 77 -25.41 15.80 -7.81
N GLY A 78 -25.26 14.93 -6.78
CA GLY A 78 -26.39 14.51 -5.92
C GLY A 78 -26.79 13.02 -5.95
N ALA A 79 -26.27 12.26 -4.96
CA ALA A 79 -26.71 10.96 -4.40
C ALA A 79 -26.59 9.68 -5.27
N PRO A 80 -26.12 8.53 -4.72
CA PRO A 80 -26.43 7.98 -3.39
C PRO A 80 -25.22 7.84 -2.44
N GLY A 81 -25.42 8.30 -1.20
CA GLY A 81 -24.43 8.50 -0.15
C GLY A 81 -24.77 9.81 0.57
N GLY A 82 -25.47 9.73 1.71
CA GLY A 82 -25.84 10.91 2.49
C GLY A 82 -24.62 11.68 3.01
N PRO A 83 -24.78 12.92 3.53
CA PRO A 83 -23.65 13.79 3.82
C PRO A 83 -22.81 13.21 4.97
N GLY A 84 -21.64 12.66 4.62
CA GLY A 84 -20.61 12.30 5.61
C GLY A 84 -19.92 10.94 5.45
N GLY A 85 -20.12 10.18 4.36
CA GLY A 85 -19.43 8.90 4.15
C GLY A 85 -18.48 8.88 2.95
N ALA A 86 -17.87 7.73 2.70
CA ALA A 86 -17.08 7.48 1.51
C ALA A 86 -17.95 7.53 0.24
N ASP A 87 -17.32 7.82 -0.91
CA ASP A 87 -17.97 7.74 -2.22
C ASP A 87 -18.44 6.31 -2.51
N ALA A 88 -19.55 6.16 -3.23
CA ALA A 88 -20.19 4.86 -3.46
C ALA A 88 -19.24 3.79 -4.06
N ALA A 89 -18.33 4.19 -4.95
CA ALA A 89 -17.35 3.28 -5.53
C ALA A 89 -16.34 2.79 -4.48
N ALA A 90 -15.84 3.69 -3.62
CA ALA A 90 -14.91 3.33 -2.56
C ALA A 90 -15.59 2.47 -1.49
N ALA A 91 -16.81 2.82 -1.09
CA ALA A 91 -17.61 2.02 -0.18
C ALA A 91 -17.80 0.60 -0.71
N SER A 92 -18.12 0.43 -1.99
CA SER A 92 -18.26 -0.89 -2.61
C SER A 92 -16.95 -1.70 -2.61
N VAL A 93 -15.80 -1.06 -2.85
CA VAL A 93 -14.50 -1.74 -2.81
C VAL A 93 -14.16 -2.17 -1.38
N LEU A 94 -14.32 -1.27 -0.40
CA LEU A 94 -14.07 -1.54 1.02
C LEU A 94 -14.98 -2.65 1.57
N GLU A 95 -16.27 -2.65 1.22
CA GLU A 95 -17.21 -3.72 1.59
C GLU A 95 -16.78 -5.06 0.97
N SER A 96 -16.36 -5.05 -0.29
CA SER A 96 -15.88 -6.26 -0.98
C SER A 96 -14.59 -6.79 -0.34
N ALA A 97 -13.64 -5.91 -0.01
CA ALA A 97 -12.42 -6.26 0.71
C ALA A 97 -12.72 -6.84 2.10
N ALA A 98 -13.69 -6.26 2.82
CA ALA A 98 -14.15 -6.77 4.11
C ALA A 98 -14.74 -8.19 4.00
N LEU A 99 -15.43 -8.51 2.91
CA LEU A 99 -15.93 -9.86 2.66
C LEU A 99 -14.82 -10.81 2.20
N ALA A 100 -13.84 -10.32 1.44
CA ALA A 100 -12.72 -11.11 0.96
C ALA A 100 -11.81 -11.56 2.12
N THR A 101 -11.48 -10.65 3.04
CA THR A 101 -10.63 -10.98 4.20
C THR A 101 -11.26 -12.04 5.10
N LEU A 102 -12.59 -12.06 5.23
CA LEU A 102 -13.31 -13.08 6.02
C LEU A 102 -13.31 -14.47 5.36
N LYS A 103 -13.09 -14.55 4.05
CA LYS A 103 -12.96 -15.80 3.31
C LYS A 103 -11.52 -16.30 3.28
N ALA A 104 -10.56 -15.38 3.29
CA ALA A 104 -9.16 -15.70 3.46
C ALA A 104 -8.91 -16.22 4.89
N SER A 105 -8.08 -17.25 5.03
CA SER A 105 -7.62 -17.68 6.34
C SER A 105 -6.40 -16.84 6.73
N ASP A 106 -6.37 -16.37 7.97
CA ASP A 106 -5.16 -15.77 8.53
C ASP A 106 -4.05 -16.80 8.62
N LEU A 107 -2.81 -16.32 8.53
CA LEU A 107 -1.63 -17.17 8.70
C LEU A 107 -1.60 -17.73 10.12
N VAL A 108 -1.44 -19.05 10.23
CA VAL A 108 -1.31 -19.74 11.51
C VAL A 108 0.17 -20.02 11.76
N VAL A 109 0.71 -19.47 12.83
CA VAL A 109 2.10 -19.69 13.25
C VAL A 109 2.14 -20.86 14.23
N GLY A 110 2.83 -21.94 13.87
CA GLY A 110 3.01 -23.11 14.74
C GLY A 110 4.16 -22.94 15.74
N PRO A 111 4.25 -23.81 16.76
CA PRO A 111 5.38 -23.81 17.70
C PRO A 111 6.73 -23.91 16.98
N GLY A 112 7.66 -23.02 17.33
CA GLY A 112 8.98 -22.91 16.69
C GLY A 112 9.00 -22.20 15.34
N GLN A 113 7.85 -21.78 14.82
CA GLN A 113 7.74 -20.92 13.64
C GLN A 113 7.57 -19.46 14.04
N TYR A 114 7.76 -18.58 13.06
CA TYR A 114 7.61 -17.14 13.19
C TYR A 114 6.72 -16.60 12.06
N LEU A 115 5.89 -15.61 12.37
CA LEU A 115 5.33 -14.72 11.36
C LEU A 115 6.41 -13.70 10.99
N LEU A 116 6.85 -13.75 9.74
CA LEU A 116 7.75 -12.77 9.15
C LEU A 116 6.92 -11.65 8.51
N LEU A 117 7.01 -10.47 9.10
CA LEU A 117 6.52 -9.20 8.56
C LEU A 117 7.68 -8.49 7.87
N LYS A 118 7.57 -8.31 6.55
CA LYS A 118 8.50 -7.49 5.77
C LYS A 118 7.85 -6.15 5.47
N THR A 119 8.58 -5.07 5.71
CA THR A 119 8.15 -3.71 5.41
C THR A 119 9.22 -3.03 4.57
N ASP A 120 8.84 -2.61 3.38
CA ASP A 120 9.66 -1.76 2.53
C ASP A 120 9.04 -0.37 2.50
N GLY A 121 9.82 0.64 2.84
CA GLY A 121 9.34 2.00 3.01
C GLY A 121 10.10 3.00 2.15
N ALA A 122 9.42 4.10 1.85
CA ALA A 122 10.00 5.33 1.36
C ALA A 122 9.40 6.45 2.20
N HIS A 123 10.22 7.29 2.84
CA HIS A 123 9.76 8.31 3.76
C HIS A 123 10.50 9.61 3.55
N ILE A 124 9.76 10.71 3.56
CA ILE A 124 10.35 12.03 3.58
C ILE A 124 11.10 12.25 4.90
N ALA A 125 12.35 12.67 4.78
CA ALA A 125 13.25 12.96 5.88
C ALA A 125 13.71 14.43 5.82
N MET A 126 13.90 15.03 6.99
CA MET A 126 14.43 16.37 7.17
C MET A 126 15.57 16.38 8.19
N SER A 127 16.41 17.41 8.13
CA SER A 127 17.47 17.65 9.11
C SER A 127 16.91 18.50 10.25
N ALA A 128 17.31 18.19 11.48
CA ALA A 128 17.03 19.06 12.63
C ALA A 128 17.91 20.33 12.63
N GLU A 129 18.96 20.36 11.82
CA GLU A 129 19.87 21.49 11.64
C GLU A 129 19.51 22.22 10.33
N GLY A 130 18.89 23.41 10.42
CA GLY A 130 18.65 24.23 9.24
C GLY A 130 17.50 25.23 9.30
N GLY A 131 17.57 26.26 10.16
CA GLY A 131 16.80 27.51 10.01
C GLY A 131 15.36 27.40 9.48
N ASP A 132 15.00 28.21 8.48
CA ASP A 132 13.66 28.27 7.87
C ASP A 132 13.53 27.47 6.54
N ASP A 133 14.63 26.89 6.03
CA ASP A 133 14.66 26.13 4.76
C ASP A 133 15.39 24.81 5.00
N PHE A 134 14.64 23.80 5.45
CA PHE A 134 15.19 22.48 5.71
C PHE A 134 15.37 21.72 4.39
N PRO A 135 16.56 21.20 4.06
CA PRO A 135 16.72 20.27 2.95
C PRO A 135 15.93 18.98 3.23
N TRP A 136 15.08 18.61 2.26
CA TRP A 136 14.28 17.39 2.29
C TRP A 136 14.91 16.32 1.39
N TYR A 137 14.73 15.05 1.72
CA TYR A 137 15.01 13.93 0.81
C TYR A 137 14.04 12.78 1.11
N ILE A 138 13.94 11.81 0.20
CA ILE A 138 13.20 10.57 0.43
C ILE A 138 14.19 9.47 0.81
N SER A 139 14.03 8.93 2.01
CA SER A 139 14.79 7.81 2.56
C SER A 139 14.05 6.50 2.30
N GLY A 140 14.74 5.52 1.75
CA GLY A 140 14.26 4.15 1.62
C GLY A 140 14.61 3.32 2.85
N THR A 141 13.68 2.50 3.31
CA THR A 141 13.83 1.59 4.45
C THR A 141 13.46 0.17 4.05
N HIS A 142 14.11 -0.81 4.69
CA HIS A 142 13.72 -2.21 4.65
C HIS A 142 13.84 -2.80 6.04
N ASP A 143 12.72 -3.31 6.57
CA ASP A 143 12.62 -3.91 7.89
C ASP A 143 12.04 -5.33 7.80
N GLU A 144 12.59 -6.26 8.59
CA GLU A 144 12.03 -7.58 8.80
C GLU A 144 11.79 -7.83 10.28
N LEU A 145 10.53 -8.02 10.67
CA LEU A 145 10.11 -8.36 12.02
C LEU A 145 9.64 -9.81 12.08
N TYR A 146 10.26 -10.59 12.95
CA TYR A 146 9.97 -11.99 13.17
C TYR A 146 9.24 -12.14 14.50
N ILE A 147 7.98 -12.55 14.40
CA ILE A 147 7.04 -12.59 15.49
C ILE A 147 6.78 -14.06 15.86
N PRO A 148 7.14 -14.50 17.08
CA PRO A 148 6.97 -15.88 17.51
C PRO A 148 5.49 -16.29 17.61
N ALA A 149 5.23 -17.60 17.59
CA ALA A 149 3.90 -18.15 17.84
C ALA A 149 3.39 -17.84 19.26
N ASP A 150 4.27 -17.98 20.25
CA ASP A 150 4.04 -17.49 21.61
C ASP A 150 4.54 -16.05 21.69
N ARG A 151 3.64 -15.08 21.87
CA ARG A 151 4.00 -13.66 21.85
C ARG A 151 4.85 -13.25 23.05
N ASP A 152 4.96 -14.11 24.06
CA ASP A 152 5.83 -13.91 25.21
C ASP A 152 7.31 -14.25 24.95
N ASP A 153 7.60 -14.95 23.86
CA ASP A 153 8.96 -15.29 23.46
C ASP A 153 9.74 -14.07 22.89
N ASP A 154 10.99 -14.31 22.49
CA ASP A 154 11.85 -13.33 21.85
C ASP A 154 11.39 -13.00 20.42
N TRP A 155 11.24 -11.71 20.15
CA TRP A 155 11.01 -11.17 18.82
C TRP A 155 12.33 -10.72 18.22
N PHE A 156 12.47 -10.84 16.89
CA PHE A 156 13.68 -10.44 16.18
C PHE A 156 13.35 -9.36 15.16
N TRP A 157 14.08 -8.25 15.20
CA TRP A 157 13.88 -7.15 14.28
C TRP A 157 15.19 -6.82 13.59
N ILE A 158 15.18 -6.93 12.26
CA ILE A 158 16.24 -6.48 11.38
C ILE A 158 15.78 -5.17 10.76
N GLN A 159 16.62 -4.14 10.84
CA GLN A 159 16.45 -2.89 10.12
C GLN A 159 17.68 -2.68 9.27
N CYS A 160 17.52 -2.63 7.95
CA CYS A 160 18.64 -2.44 7.06
C CYS A 160 19.04 -0.98 6.94
N GLU A 161 20.31 -0.76 6.59
CA GLU A 161 20.84 0.54 6.25
C GLU A 161 19.92 1.26 5.26
N ARG A 162 19.56 2.51 5.57
CA ARG A 162 18.68 3.33 4.76
C ARG A 162 19.39 3.81 3.51
N SER A 163 18.64 3.90 2.42
CA SER A 163 19.12 4.43 1.15
C SER A 163 18.50 5.79 0.82
N ALA A 164 19.21 6.60 0.04
CA ALA A 164 18.66 7.83 -0.52
C ALA A 164 17.92 7.50 -1.82
N LEU A 165 16.58 7.53 -1.82
CA LEU A 165 15.76 7.23 -2.99
C LEU A 165 15.58 8.45 -3.89
N GLN A 166 15.45 9.64 -3.30
CA GLN A 166 15.28 10.89 -4.03
C GLN A 166 15.81 12.07 -3.23
N THR A 167 16.47 12.99 -3.90
CA THR A 167 16.96 14.26 -3.35
C THR A 167 16.36 15.41 -4.16
N PHE A 168 16.32 16.60 -3.58
CA PHE A 168 15.72 17.80 -4.17
C PHE A 168 16.74 18.93 -4.37
N GLY A 169 18.01 18.59 -4.53
CA GLY A 169 19.11 19.51 -4.83
C GLY A 169 20.40 19.22 -4.05
N PRO A 170 21.48 20.00 -4.31
CA PRO A 170 22.82 19.71 -3.79
C PRO A 170 22.91 19.61 -2.26
N GLU A 171 22.10 20.39 -1.53
CA GLU A 171 22.10 20.36 -0.08
C GLU A 171 21.48 19.07 0.47
N SER A 172 20.33 18.65 -0.08
CA SER A 172 19.71 17.38 0.27
C SER A 172 20.55 16.17 -0.16
N GLU A 173 21.32 16.27 -1.25
CA GLU A 173 22.27 15.23 -1.66
C GLU A 173 23.40 15.05 -0.66
N ARG A 174 24.03 16.15 -0.25
CA ARG A 174 25.08 16.11 0.78
C ARG A 174 24.54 15.53 2.08
N MET A 175 23.34 15.96 2.49
CA MET A 175 22.70 15.48 3.70
C MET A 175 22.36 13.98 3.63
N ALA A 176 21.76 13.53 2.53
CA ALA A 176 21.45 12.12 2.36
C ALA A 176 22.72 11.25 2.40
N ALA A 177 23.83 11.75 1.85
CA ALA A 177 25.14 11.09 1.96
C ALA A 177 25.70 11.09 3.39
N ASP A 178 25.57 12.20 4.13
CA ASP A 178 26.01 12.30 5.52
C ASP A 178 25.22 11.32 6.43
N TYR A 179 23.91 11.21 6.24
CA TYR A 179 23.06 10.26 6.96
C TYR A 179 23.38 8.81 6.59
N ALA A 180 23.50 8.49 5.30
CA ALA A 180 23.84 7.13 4.86
C ALA A 180 25.20 6.69 5.43
N ALA A 181 26.18 7.59 5.46
CA ALA A 181 27.51 7.29 6.03
C ALA A 181 27.50 6.98 7.54
N ALA A 182 26.45 7.38 8.26
CA ALA A 182 26.28 7.14 9.68
C ALA A 182 25.25 6.03 9.99
N ASP A 183 24.55 5.51 8.98
CA ASP A 183 23.55 4.47 9.16
C ASP A 183 24.18 3.08 9.08
N GLU A 184 23.60 2.13 9.82
CA GLU A 184 24.11 0.77 9.87
C GLU A 184 22.96 -0.23 9.97
N ASP A 185 23.17 -1.43 9.45
CA ASP A 185 22.25 -2.54 9.65
C ASP A 185 22.11 -2.83 11.15
N THR A 186 20.89 -2.85 11.66
CA THR A 186 20.61 -3.20 13.05
C THR A 186 19.92 -4.55 13.16
N PHE A 187 20.29 -5.29 14.21
CA PHE A 187 19.65 -6.54 14.59
C PHE A 187 19.35 -6.50 16.08
N ARG A 188 18.07 -6.56 16.43
CA ARG A 188 17.61 -6.47 17.82
C ARG A 188 16.79 -7.68 18.18
N VAL A 189 16.99 -8.14 19.41
CA VAL A 189 16.18 -9.18 20.05
C VAL A 189 15.50 -8.54 21.25
N ALA A 190 14.18 -8.66 21.36
CA ALA A 190 13.43 -8.12 22.48
C ALA A 190 12.36 -9.13 22.93
N PRO A 191 12.32 -9.48 24.23
CA PRO A 191 11.20 -10.22 24.80
C PRO A 191 9.90 -9.44 24.60
N HIS A 192 8.82 -10.13 24.22
CA HIS A 192 7.50 -9.52 23.98
C HIS A 192 7.51 -8.37 22.93
N GLY A 193 8.54 -8.27 22.09
CA GLY A 193 8.64 -7.21 21.08
C GLY A 193 8.85 -5.78 21.64
N SER A 194 9.29 -5.64 22.90
CA SER A 194 9.47 -4.34 23.58
C SER A 194 10.82 -3.69 23.25
N TYR A 195 10.96 -3.11 22.05
CA TYR A 195 12.22 -2.48 21.60
C TYR A 195 12.48 -1.07 22.14
N TYR A 196 11.44 -0.36 22.58
CA TYR A 196 11.52 0.99 23.16
C TYR A 196 11.00 0.97 24.60
N GLU A 197 11.37 1.95 25.43
CA GLU A 197 11.05 2.04 26.87
C GLU A 197 9.54 1.89 27.17
N GLY A 198 9.05 0.65 27.23
CA GLY A 198 7.71 0.27 27.67
C GLY A 198 6.62 0.06 26.62
N ALA A 199 6.91 0.08 25.31
CA ALA A 199 5.90 -0.16 24.27
C ALA A 199 6.34 -1.21 23.25
N PRO A 200 5.63 -2.37 23.17
CA PRO A 200 5.79 -3.31 22.06
C PRO A 200 5.45 -2.66 20.71
N ILE A 201 6.12 -3.10 19.64
CA ILE A 201 5.73 -2.70 18.27
C ILE A 201 4.29 -3.13 17.96
N ASP A 202 3.85 -4.27 18.53
CA ASP A 202 2.48 -4.78 18.46
C ASP A 202 1.73 -4.47 19.77
N SER A 203 1.70 -3.19 20.17
CA SER A 203 1.07 -2.75 21.44
C SER A 203 -0.47 -2.69 21.40
N TYR A 204 -1.09 -3.03 20.28
CA TYR A 204 -2.53 -3.03 20.16
C TYR A 204 -3.11 -4.36 20.64
N ASP A 205 -3.83 -4.31 21.76
CA ASP A 205 -4.77 -5.38 22.09
C ASP A 205 -5.94 -5.31 21.11
N PHE A 206 -5.83 -6.10 20.02
CA PHE A 206 -6.86 -6.14 19.00
C PHE A 206 -8.21 -6.61 19.54
N ASP A 207 -8.27 -7.32 20.68
CA ASP A 207 -9.53 -7.79 21.24
C ASP A 207 -10.33 -6.66 21.92
N GLU A 208 -9.67 -5.57 22.32
CA GLU A 208 -10.35 -4.39 22.87
C GLU A 208 -11.03 -3.54 21.79
N LEU A 209 -10.65 -3.69 20.52
CA LEU A 209 -11.18 -2.89 19.42
C LEU A 209 -12.57 -3.40 18.97
N PRO A 210 -13.59 -2.53 18.89
CA PRO A 210 -14.93 -2.94 18.48
C PRO A 210 -14.95 -3.58 17.09
N ARG A 211 -15.70 -4.67 16.94
CA ARG A 211 -15.99 -5.28 15.62
C ARG A 211 -17.19 -4.66 14.90
N ASP A 212 -17.98 -3.86 15.61
CA ASP A 212 -19.04 -3.05 15.01
C ASP A 212 -18.39 -1.84 14.30
N PRO A 213 -18.57 -1.67 12.97
CA PRO A 213 -17.85 -0.66 12.21
C PRO A 213 -18.12 0.78 12.65
N GLN A 214 -19.36 1.07 13.07
CA GLN A 214 -19.72 2.41 13.51
C GLN A 214 -19.08 2.72 14.86
N LYS A 215 -19.17 1.79 15.83
CA LYS A 215 -18.51 1.95 17.13
C LYS A 215 -17.00 2.00 17.00
N LEU A 216 -16.43 1.24 16.07
CA LEU A 216 -14.99 1.29 15.78
C LEU A 216 -14.60 2.66 15.24
N LEU A 217 -15.33 3.19 14.26
CA LEU A 217 -15.06 4.54 13.74
C LEU A 217 -15.22 5.62 14.83
N GLU A 218 -16.25 5.52 15.67
CA GLU A 218 -16.43 6.41 16.82
C GLU A 218 -15.25 6.34 17.79
N ARG A 219 -14.75 5.12 18.09
CA ARG A 219 -13.58 4.90 18.93
C ARG A 219 -12.32 5.52 18.31
N ILE A 220 -12.06 5.27 17.02
CA ILE A 220 -10.93 5.86 16.28
C ILE A 220 -10.94 7.37 16.41
N TYR A 221 -12.10 7.98 16.18
CA TYR A 221 -12.23 9.43 16.30
C TYR A 221 -11.96 9.98 17.71
N VAL A 222 -12.24 9.22 18.75
CA VAL A 222 -11.89 9.59 20.12
C VAL A 222 -10.38 9.48 20.34
N GLU A 223 -9.75 8.42 19.84
CA GLU A 223 -8.31 8.18 20.00
C GLU A 223 -7.43 9.19 19.26
N ILE A 224 -7.77 9.51 18.00
CA ILE A 224 -6.98 10.48 17.22
C ILE A 224 -7.14 11.90 17.75
N GLY A 225 -8.27 12.23 18.41
CA GLY A 225 -8.56 13.59 18.87
C GLY A 225 -8.49 14.62 17.74
N SER A 226 -7.56 15.58 17.85
CA SER A 226 -7.35 16.67 16.88
C SER A 226 -6.09 16.49 16.03
N GLN A 227 -5.61 15.25 15.87
CA GLN A 227 -4.44 14.94 15.04
C GLN A 227 -4.73 15.11 13.54
N GLY A 228 -3.67 15.28 12.76
CA GLY A 228 -3.69 15.38 11.30
C GLY A 228 -4.29 16.68 10.73
N PRO A 229 -4.27 16.85 9.39
CA PRO A 229 -4.83 18.02 8.71
C PRO A 229 -6.35 18.15 8.91
N THR A 230 -7.06 17.01 8.88
CA THR A 230 -8.48 16.92 9.27
C THR A 230 -8.71 15.64 10.06
N ARG A 231 -9.79 15.62 10.83
CA ARG A 231 -10.22 14.44 11.61
C ARG A 231 -10.38 13.19 10.73
N GLU A 232 -10.88 13.36 9.51
CA GLU A 232 -11.10 12.28 8.55
C GLU A 232 -9.80 11.76 7.93
N ASP A 233 -8.84 12.64 7.65
CA ASP A 233 -7.50 12.22 7.19
C ASP A 233 -6.78 11.43 8.29
N ALA A 234 -6.83 11.92 9.54
CA ALA A 234 -6.25 11.24 10.68
C ALA A 234 -6.93 9.89 10.97
N ALA A 235 -8.25 9.78 10.79
CA ALA A 235 -8.94 8.50 10.93
C ALA A 235 -8.50 7.48 9.88
N LEU A 236 -8.34 7.90 8.63
CA LEU A 236 -7.85 7.03 7.55
C LEU A 236 -6.38 6.62 7.79
N GLY A 237 -5.56 7.56 8.27
CA GLY A 237 -4.18 7.31 8.69
C GLY A 237 -4.09 6.28 9.82
N TRP A 238 -4.91 6.43 10.85
CA TRP A 238 -4.96 5.48 11.96
C TRP A 238 -5.33 4.06 11.50
N ILE A 239 -6.28 3.93 10.55
CA ILE A 239 -6.62 2.62 9.98
C ILE A 239 -5.42 2.02 9.23
N ALA A 240 -4.71 2.82 8.43
CA ALA A 240 -3.51 2.36 7.72
C ALA A 240 -2.40 1.94 8.70
N ASP A 241 -2.16 2.73 9.75
CA ASP A 241 -1.17 2.46 10.80
C ASP A 241 -1.47 1.17 11.57
N LEU A 242 -2.75 0.86 11.79
CA LEU A 242 -3.11 -0.41 12.42
C LEU A 242 -2.90 -1.59 11.47
N LEU A 243 -3.32 -1.45 10.20
CA LEU A 243 -3.19 -2.51 9.19
C LEU A 243 -1.74 -2.84 8.85
N ARG A 244 -0.83 -1.85 8.85
CA ARG A 244 0.59 -2.08 8.54
C ARG A 244 1.30 -2.99 9.52
N ASN A 245 0.77 -3.17 10.75
CA ASN A 245 1.33 -4.12 11.72
C ASN A 245 1.31 -5.56 11.21
N GLY A 246 0.47 -5.86 10.19
CA GLY A 246 0.42 -7.17 9.53
C GLY A 246 -0.14 -8.31 10.39
N THR A 247 -0.48 -8.05 11.64
CA THR A 247 -1.04 -9.01 12.62
C THR A 247 -2.53 -8.83 12.89
N VAL A 248 -3.16 -7.81 12.30
CA VAL A 248 -4.60 -7.51 12.50
C VAL A 248 -5.45 -8.71 12.08
N PRO A 249 -6.28 -9.30 12.95
CA PRO A 249 -7.13 -10.46 12.61
C PRO A 249 -8.15 -10.16 11.51
N ALA A 250 -8.55 -11.17 10.74
CA ALA A 250 -9.45 -11.01 9.59
C ALA A 250 -10.78 -10.32 9.91
N ASP A 251 -11.37 -10.57 11.08
CA ASP A 251 -12.62 -9.96 11.51
C ASP A 251 -12.45 -8.47 11.85
N LEU A 252 -11.33 -8.09 12.48
CA LEU A 252 -10.97 -6.70 12.73
C LEU A 252 -10.60 -5.98 11.43
N ARG A 253 -9.83 -6.59 10.51
CA ARG A 253 -9.58 -6.02 9.17
C ARG A 253 -10.89 -5.73 8.44
N ALA A 254 -11.84 -6.66 8.48
CA ALA A 254 -13.16 -6.45 7.90
C ALA A 254 -13.92 -5.29 8.56
N ALA A 255 -13.84 -5.16 9.88
CA ALA A 255 -14.44 -4.05 10.62
C ALA A 255 -13.79 -2.70 10.27
N LEU A 256 -12.46 -2.65 10.12
CA LEU A 256 -11.70 -1.46 9.73
C LEU A 256 -12.08 -1.00 8.32
N TYR A 257 -12.17 -1.90 7.34
CA TYR A 257 -12.60 -1.54 5.99
C TYR A 257 -14.04 -1.02 5.96
N LYS A 258 -14.94 -1.64 6.74
CA LYS A 258 -16.32 -1.14 6.89
C LYS A 258 -16.38 0.19 7.65
N ALA A 259 -15.49 0.42 8.61
CA ALA A 259 -15.39 1.71 9.30
C ALA A 259 -14.94 2.81 8.33
N ALA A 260 -14.00 2.50 7.43
CA ALA A 260 -13.53 3.43 6.41
C ALA A 260 -14.64 3.87 5.42
N THR A 261 -15.71 3.07 5.22
CA THR A 261 -16.86 3.51 4.40
C THR A 261 -17.61 4.69 5.03
N GLY A 262 -17.48 4.87 6.35
CA GLY A 262 -18.09 5.97 7.10
C GLY A 262 -17.22 7.23 7.15
N ILE A 263 -16.06 7.27 6.50
CA ILE A 263 -15.16 8.43 6.50
C ILE A 263 -15.49 9.35 5.31
N PRO A 264 -15.91 10.61 5.54
CA PRO A 264 -16.19 11.55 4.47
C PRO A 264 -14.97 11.84 3.58
N GLY A 265 -15.16 11.80 2.26
CA GLY A 265 -14.13 12.14 1.27
C GLY A 265 -13.19 10.98 0.91
N VAL A 266 -13.41 9.79 1.45
CA VAL A 266 -12.74 8.58 0.97
C VAL A 266 -13.30 8.19 -0.40
N SER A 267 -12.41 8.00 -1.37
CA SER A 267 -12.72 7.72 -2.77
C SER A 267 -11.75 6.67 -3.35
N VAL A 268 -12.05 6.12 -4.53
CA VAL A 268 -11.09 5.31 -5.28
C VAL A 268 -10.13 6.26 -5.98
N THR A 269 -8.86 6.27 -5.56
CA THR A 269 -7.85 7.16 -6.13
C THR A 269 -7.13 6.53 -7.31
N GLU A 270 -7.02 5.20 -7.34
CA GLU A 270 -6.43 4.45 -8.45
C GLU A 270 -7.00 3.03 -8.52
N GLN A 271 -7.41 2.58 -9.71
CA GLN A 271 -7.97 1.23 -9.90
C GLN A 271 -6.91 0.12 -9.87
N GLN A 272 -5.65 0.48 -10.11
CA GLN A 272 -4.51 -0.42 -10.09
C GLN A 272 -3.30 0.35 -9.56
N ALA A 273 -2.93 0.09 -8.31
CA ALA A 273 -1.73 0.62 -7.70
C ALA A 273 -0.82 -0.56 -7.33
N THR A 274 0.45 -0.47 -7.74
CA THR A 274 1.45 -1.51 -7.49
C THR A 274 2.47 -1.03 -6.48
N LEU A 275 2.64 -1.79 -5.39
CA LEU A 275 3.72 -1.63 -4.42
C LEU A 275 4.46 -2.96 -4.29
N ASN A 276 5.78 -2.94 -4.47
CA ASN A 276 6.66 -4.11 -4.40
C ASN A 276 6.17 -5.33 -5.20
N GLY A 277 5.64 -5.07 -6.40
CA GLY A 277 5.14 -6.11 -7.31
C GLY A 277 3.72 -6.61 -6.99
N SER A 278 3.16 -6.26 -5.84
CA SER A 278 1.77 -6.54 -5.48
C SER A 278 0.86 -5.43 -5.99
N THR A 279 -0.19 -5.81 -6.74
CA THR A 279 -1.12 -4.85 -7.34
C THR A 279 -2.48 -4.93 -6.65
N GLY A 280 -3.01 -3.78 -6.25
CA GLY A 280 -4.32 -3.65 -5.62
C GLY A 280 -5.07 -2.42 -6.08
N ILE A 281 -6.18 -2.11 -5.39
CA ILE A 281 -6.96 -0.90 -5.59
C ILE A 281 -6.55 0.12 -4.53
N ALA A 282 -6.24 1.34 -4.95
CA ALA A 282 -5.96 2.44 -4.03
C ALA A 282 -7.27 3.14 -3.63
N ILE A 283 -7.53 3.13 -2.33
CA ILE A 283 -8.64 3.81 -1.69
C ILE A 283 -8.07 4.88 -0.79
N GLY A 284 -8.44 6.14 -1.02
CA GLY A 284 -7.76 7.24 -0.38
C GLY A 284 -8.62 8.46 -0.17
N ARG A 285 -8.05 9.42 0.55
CA ARG A 285 -8.65 10.72 0.81
C ARG A 285 -7.65 11.82 0.51
N GLU A 286 -8.14 12.86 -0.14
CA GLU A 286 -7.41 14.10 -0.37
C GLU A 286 -7.73 15.11 0.76
N SER A 287 -6.69 15.66 1.40
CA SER A 287 -6.77 16.83 2.28
C SER A 287 -6.33 18.08 1.52
N SER A 288 -6.10 19.20 2.20
CA SER A 288 -5.61 20.42 1.55
C SER A 288 -4.15 20.34 1.09
N ASP A 289 -3.34 19.50 1.73
CA ASP A 289 -1.88 19.45 1.55
C ASP A 289 -1.38 18.12 0.96
N ARG A 290 -2.13 17.03 1.16
CA ARG A 290 -1.72 15.68 0.76
C ARG A 290 -2.90 14.80 0.37
N ARG A 291 -2.60 13.72 -0.36
CA ARG A 291 -3.50 12.59 -0.56
C ARG A 291 -2.93 11.36 0.15
N ARG A 292 -3.74 10.70 0.97
CA ARG A 292 -3.41 9.42 1.61
C ARG A 292 -4.19 8.29 0.96
N ASP A 293 -3.49 7.23 0.57
CA ASP A 293 -4.06 6.03 -0.04
C ASP A 293 -3.75 4.79 0.82
N LEU A 294 -4.73 3.90 0.97
CA LEU A 294 -4.52 2.49 1.30
C LEU A 294 -4.61 1.68 0.01
N ILE A 295 -3.68 0.75 -0.19
CA ILE A 295 -3.70 -0.19 -1.31
C ILE A 295 -4.12 -1.56 -0.78
N ILE A 296 -5.21 -2.10 -1.34
CA ILE A 296 -5.82 -3.35 -0.89
C ILE A 296 -5.89 -4.34 -2.06
N ASP A 297 -5.51 -5.59 -1.82
CA ASP A 297 -5.73 -6.69 -2.76
C ASP A 297 -7.24 -6.98 -2.86
N PRO A 298 -7.87 -6.76 -4.03
CA PRO A 298 -9.31 -6.95 -4.18
C PRO A 298 -9.74 -8.43 -4.10
N ALA A 299 -8.84 -9.38 -4.33
CA ALA A 299 -9.14 -10.81 -4.30
C ALA A 299 -9.15 -11.38 -2.89
N THR A 300 -8.22 -10.93 -2.05
CA THR A 300 -8.01 -11.49 -0.70
C THR A 300 -8.45 -10.54 0.42
N GLY A 301 -8.61 -9.25 0.12
CA GLY A 301 -8.82 -8.22 1.14
C GLY A 301 -7.58 -7.99 2.01
N GLN A 302 -6.38 -8.43 1.57
CA GLN A 302 -5.15 -8.16 2.28
C GLN A 302 -4.69 -6.71 2.04
N TYR A 303 -4.17 -6.09 3.09
CA TYR A 303 -3.49 -4.81 3.00
C TYR A 303 -2.15 -5.01 2.30
N ILE A 304 -1.94 -4.30 1.19
CA ILE A 304 -0.66 -4.32 0.45
C ILE A 304 0.26 -3.22 0.99
N GLY A 305 -0.31 -2.07 1.35
CA GLY A 305 0.49 -0.92 1.72
C GLY A 305 -0.30 0.38 1.76
N SER A 306 0.42 1.48 1.98
CA SER A 306 -0.13 2.83 1.92
C SER A 306 0.83 3.78 1.23
N ARG A 307 0.33 4.94 0.81
CA ARG A 307 1.16 6.05 0.36
C ARG A 307 0.55 7.40 0.71
N GLU A 308 1.39 8.38 0.97
CA GLU A 308 1.03 9.79 1.03
C GLU A 308 1.69 10.53 -0.14
N VAL A 309 0.92 11.35 -0.83
CA VAL A 309 1.37 12.16 -1.98
C VAL A 309 1.14 13.63 -1.66
N SER A 310 2.14 14.47 -1.85
CA SER A 310 1.99 15.92 -1.73
C SER A 310 1.13 16.47 -2.87
N ILE A 311 0.15 17.32 -2.56
CA ILE A 311 -0.68 17.96 -3.58
C ILE A 311 0.04 19.18 -4.17
N ASP A 312 0.43 20.11 -3.30
CA ASP A 312 0.96 21.42 -3.73
C ASP A 312 2.51 21.51 -3.67
N GLY A 313 3.17 20.52 -3.07
CA GLY A 313 4.59 20.60 -2.75
C GLY A 313 4.88 21.57 -1.60
N PHE A 314 6.14 21.63 -1.17
CA PHE A 314 6.61 22.56 -0.14
C PHE A 314 8.14 22.64 -0.14
N GLY A 315 8.69 23.81 0.16
CA GLY A 315 10.15 24.02 0.11
C GLY A 315 10.73 23.61 -1.24
N SER A 316 11.69 22.69 -1.22
CA SER A 316 12.29 22.08 -2.41
C SER A 316 11.52 20.87 -2.98
N VAL A 317 10.49 20.38 -2.27
CA VAL A 317 9.69 19.20 -2.64
C VAL A 317 8.62 19.59 -3.65
N PRO A 318 8.63 19.02 -4.89
CA PRO A 318 7.62 19.32 -5.89
C PRO A 318 6.23 18.76 -5.53
N ALA A 319 5.19 19.41 -6.07
CA ALA A 319 3.83 18.86 -6.15
C ALA A 319 3.84 17.46 -6.79
N GLY A 320 3.00 16.55 -6.28
CA GLY A 320 2.90 15.17 -6.75
C GLY A 320 3.99 14.22 -6.23
N THR A 321 4.91 14.70 -5.38
CA THR A 321 5.92 13.84 -4.77
C THR A 321 5.27 12.85 -3.79
N VAL A 322 5.66 11.58 -3.86
CA VAL A 322 5.30 10.57 -2.86
C VAL A 322 6.13 10.86 -1.59
N LEU A 323 5.47 11.37 -0.56
CA LEU A 323 6.09 11.75 0.71
C LEU A 323 6.33 10.53 1.59
N SER A 324 5.40 9.58 1.58
CA SER A 324 5.58 8.29 2.22
C SER A 324 4.97 7.19 1.36
N SER A 325 5.58 6.02 1.38
CA SER A 325 5.01 4.80 0.82
C SER A 325 5.51 3.63 1.65
N GLU A 326 4.63 2.71 2.01
CA GLU A 326 4.96 1.51 2.75
C GLU A 326 4.31 0.32 2.06
N ALA A 327 5.08 -0.73 1.81
CA ALA A 327 4.60 -2.01 1.33
C ALA A 327 4.83 -3.07 2.41
N VAL A 328 3.81 -3.87 2.70
CA VAL A 328 3.85 -4.86 3.77
C VAL A 328 3.58 -6.25 3.20
N THR A 329 4.37 -7.24 3.61
CA THR A 329 4.14 -8.65 3.29
C THR A 329 4.29 -9.51 4.53
N THR A 330 3.39 -10.47 4.71
CA THR A 330 3.45 -11.43 5.82
C THR A 330 3.60 -12.87 5.30
N SER A 331 4.39 -13.67 6.02
CA SER A 331 4.60 -15.09 5.72
C SER A 331 4.97 -15.86 6.98
N VAL A 332 4.85 -17.19 6.97
CA VAL A 332 5.33 -18.05 8.08
C VAL A 332 6.68 -18.64 7.71
N VAL A 333 7.64 -18.56 8.62
CA VAL A 333 9.00 -19.11 8.47
C VAL A 333 9.35 -20.03 9.63
N ASP A 334 10.22 -21.01 9.37
CA ASP A 334 10.52 -22.10 10.32
C ASP A 334 11.71 -21.80 11.27
N ALA A 335 12.32 -20.62 11.18
CA ALA A 335 13.47 -20.26 11.99
C ALA A 335 13.58 -18.75 12.20
N ALA A 336 14.08 -18.38 13.38
CA ALA A 336 14.51 -17.01 13.67
C ALA A 336 15.79 -16.65 12.90
N PRO A 337 15.99 -15.36 12.57
CA PRO A 337 17.25 -14.87 12.04
C PRO A 337 18.36 -14.91 13.09
N THR A 338 19.60 -15.06 12.63
CA THR A 338 20.81 -15.02 13.49
C THR A 338 21.59 -13.70 13.38
N GLY A 339 21.08 -12.74 12.61
CA GLY A 339 21.72 -11.46 12.34
C GLY A 339 21.17 -10.79 11.07
N PRO A 340 21.69 -9.61 10.67
CA PRO A 340 21.12 -8.79 9.60
C PRO A 340 21.60 -9.20 8.19
N ALA A 341 21.96 -10.47 7.98
CA ALA A 341 22.55 -10.92 6.71
C ALA A 341 21.62 -10.71 5.50
N VAL A 342 20.30 -10.63 5.73
CA VAL A 342 19.30 -10.34 4.69
C VAL A 342 19.48 -8.95 4.08
N CYS A 343 20.04 -7.98 4.82
CA CYS A 343 20.26 -6.62 4.36
C CYS A 343 21.22 -6.52 3.17
N ALA A 344 22.11 -7.49 2.98
CA ALA A 344 23.00 -7.55 1.82
C ALA A 344 22.25 -7.62 0.47
N GLN A 345 20.96 -7.98 0.46
CA GLN A 345 20.13 -8.04 -0.73
C GLN A 345 19.53 -6.68 -1.12
N TYR A 346 19.56 -5.70 -0.22
CA TYR A 346 18.92 -4.39 -0.36
C TYR A 346 19.94 -3.24 -0.45
N ARG A 347 21.22 -3.56 -0.67
CA ARG A 347 22.32 -2.61 -0.87
C ARG A 347 22.57 -2.29 -2.34
#